data_AF-A0A2V3VSB2-F1
#
_entry.id   AF-A0A2V3VSB2-F1
#
_cell.length_a   1.000
_cell.length_b   1.000
_cell.length_c   1.000
_cell.angle_alpha   90.00
_cell.angle_beta   90.00
_cell.angle_gamma   90.00
#
_symmetry.space_group_name_H-M   'P 1'
#
loop_
_entity.id
_entity.type
_entity.pdbx_description
1 polymer ?
#
loop_
_entity_poly.entity_id
_entity_poly.type
_entity_poly.pdbx_seq_one_letter_code
_entity_poly.pdbx_strand_id
1 'polypeptide(L)' 'MNKQDKVKAFKELHGLLIFYSENRDQPVEQGFDFFKEIATLCQQLDLDYETFKKEFNFTNFNE' A
#
# COMPACT_ATOMS: atom_id res chain seq x y z
N MET A 1 -17.77 0.07 4.46
CA MET A 1 -17.07 -0.32 5.70
C MET A 1 -17.64 0.43 6.89
N ASN A 2 -17.75 -0.20 8.06
CA ASN A 2 -18.00 0.51 9.30
C ASN A 2 -16.71 1.19 9.82
N LYS A 3 -16.78 1.97 10.90
CA LYS A 3 -15.61 2.68 11.45
C LYS A 3 -14.50 1.72 11.91
N GLN A 4 -14.86 0.59 12.51
CA GLN A 4 -13.90 -0.40 12.99
C GLN A 4 -13.15 -1.06 11.83
N ASP A 5 -13.83 -1.34 10.73
CA ASP A 5 -13.22 -1.92 9.53
C ASP A 5 -12.27 -0.92 8.87
N LYS A 6 -12.62 0.38 8.82
CA LYS A 6 -11.70 1.42 8.32
C LYS A 6 -10.42 1.48 9.14
N VAL A 7 -10.50 1.35 10.47
CA VAL A 7 -9.32 1.34 11.35
C VAL A 7 -8.44 0.10 11.07
N LYS A 8 -9.04 -1.06 10.79
CA LYS A 8 -8.29 -2.26 10.40
C LYS A 8 -7.58 -2.09 9.07
N ALA A 9 -8.29 -1.62 8.04
CA ALA A 9 -7.70 -1.34 6.73
C ALA A 9 -6.56 -0.31 6.82
N PHE A 10 -6.71 0.73 7.65
CA PHE A 10 -5.64 1.68 7.89
C PHE A 10 -4.42 1.03 8.57
N LYS A 11 -4.64 0.15 9.57
CA LYS A 11 -3.56 -0.59 10.22
C LYS A 11 -2.81 -1.49 9.22
N GLU A 12 -3.54 -2.16 8.33
CA GLU A 12 -2.96 -3.00 7.27
C GLU A 12 -2.15 -2.15 6.29
N LEU A 13 -2.71 -1.03 5.82
CA LEU A 13 -2.01 -0.09 4.93
C LEU A 13 -0.72 0.42 5.58
N HIS A 14 -0.77 0.83 6.84
CA HIS A 14 0.39 1.27 7.59
C HIS A 14 1.45 0.17 7.74
N GLY A 15 1.04 -1.08 7.97
CA GLY A 15 1.95 -2.22 8.02
C GLY A 15 2.67 -2.45 6.70
N LEU A 16 1.96 -2.30 5.58
CA LEU A 16 2.55 -2.37 4.25
C LEU A 16 3.56 -1.25 4.00
N LEU A 17 3.26 -0.01 4.40
CA LEU A 17 4.20 1.10 4.29
C LEU A 17 5.50 0.83 5.06
N ILE A 18 5.40 0.29 6.27
CA ILE A 18 6.58 -0.13 7.06
C ILE A 18 7.34 -1.23 6.33
N PHE A 19 6.64 -2.29 5.92
CA PHE A 19 7.26 -3.41 5.20
C PHE A 19 8.02 -2.92 3.95
N TYR A 20 7.42 -2.03 3.16
CA TYR A 20 8.08 -1.41 2.02
C TYR A 20 9.31 -0.62 2.45
N SER A 21 9.21 0.22 3.48
CA SER A 21 10.36 1.00 3.96
C SER A 21 11.52 0.12 4.44
N GLU A 22 11.25 -1.06 5.02
CA GLU A 22 12.27 -1.98 5.52
C GLU A 22 12.85 -2.88 4.43
N ASN A 23 12.05 -3.22 3.41
CA ASN A 23 12.39 -4.23 2.40
C ASN A 23 12.49 -3.65 0.98
N ARG A 24 12.45 -2.32 0.81
CA ARG A 24 12.47 -1.63 -0.50
C ARG A 24 13.62 -2.10 -1.39
N ASP A 25 14.77 -2.36 -0.79
CA ASP A 25 16.01 -2.75 -1.45
C ASP A 25 16.18 -4.28 -1.52
N GLN A 26 15.19 -5.06 -1.09
CA GLN A 26 15.19 -6.53 -1.15
C GLN A 26 14.41 -7.05 -2.37
N PRO A 27 14.81 -8.23 -2.91
CA PRO A 27 14.05 -8.87 -3.97
C PRO A 27 12.63 -9.20 -3.49
N VAL A 28 11.64 -8.85 -4.30
CA VAL A 28 10.23 -9.11 -4.02
C VAL A 28 9.99 -10.62 -3.89
N GLU A 29 9.44 -11.06 -2.76
CA GLU A 29 9.03 -12.47 -2.60
C GLU A 29 8.01 -12.86 -3.67
N GLN A 30 8.22 -14.03 -4.29
CA GLN A 30 7.33 -14.53 -5.33
C GLN A 30 5.93 -14.78 -4.75
N GLY A 31 4.93 -14.09 -5.30
CA GLY A 31 3.51 -14.27 -4.96
C GLY A 31 2.90 -13.13 -4.13
N PHE A 32 3.70 -12.19 -3.65
CA PHE A 32 3.20 -11.00 -2.96
C PHE A 32 3.16 -9.79 -3.90
N ASP A 33 1.95 -9.32 -4.22
CA ASP A 33 1.73 -8.13 -5.05
C ASP A 33 1.43 -6.92 -4.16
N PHE A 34 2.50 -6.29 -3.69
CA PHE A 34 2.45 -5.12 -2.80
C PHE A 34 1.51 -4.03 -3.31
N PHE A 35 1.64 -3.67 -4.59
CA PHE A 35 0.90 -2.56 -5.18
C PHE A 35 -0.60 -2.88 -5.31
N LYS A 36 -0.95 -4.14 -5.59
CA LYS A 36 -2.35 -4.59 -5.59
C LYS A 36 -3.00 -4.52 -4.21
N GLU A 37 -2.26 -4.88 -3.15
CA GLU A 37 -2.77 -4.79 -1.78
C GLU A 37 -2.97 -3.32 -1.36
N ILE A 38 -2.02 -2.43 -1.67
CA ILE A 38 -2.18 -0.98 -1.45
C ILE A 38 -3.41 -0.45 -2.19
N ALA A 39 -3.60 -0.80 -3.47
CA ALA A 39 -4.75 -0.35 -4.25
C ALA A 39 -6.08 -0.78 -3.64
N THR A 40 -6.16 -2.02 -3.15
CA THR A 40 -7.34 -2.57 -2.48
C THR A 40 -7.66 -1.81 -1.19
N LEU A 41 -6.63 -1.52 -0.38
CA LEU A 41 -6.79 -0.76 0.86
C LEU A 41 -7.16 0.70 0.61
N CYS A 42 -6.58 1.34 -0.41
CA CYS A 42 -6.98 2.68 -0.85
C CYS A 42 -8.46 2.71 -1.22
N GLN A 43 -8.96 1.73 -1.98
CA GLN A 43 -10.38 1.63 -2.33
C GLN A 43 -11.27 1.46 -1.08
N GLN A 44 -10.86 0.64 -0.12
CA GLN A 44 -11.63 0.43 1.13
C GLN A 44 -11.68 1.68 2.01
N LEU A 45 -10.61 2.48 1.99
CA LEU A 45 -10.47 3.70 2.77
C LEU A 45 -11.02 4.94 2.06
N ASP A 46 -11.45 4.81 0.81
CA ASP A 46 -11.89 5.93 -0.05
C ASP A 46 -10.75 6.94 -0.31
N LEU A 47 -9.56 6.41 -0.62
CA LEU A 47 -8.36 7.15 -0.98
C LEU A 47 -8.08 7.00 -2.48
N ASP A 48 -7.68 8.09 -3.13
CA ASP A 48 -7.23 8.04 -4.52
C ASP A 48 -5.85 7.37 -4.61
N TYR A 49 -5.80 6.21 -5.28
CA TYR A 49 -4.59 5.39 -5.34
C TYR A 49 -3.43 6.08 -6.08
N GLU A 50 -3.71 6.84 -7.14
CA GLU A 50 -2.67 7.51 -7.91
C GLU A 50 -2.06 8.70 -7.14
N THR A 51 -2.89 9.46 -6.42
CA THR A 51 -2.43 10.49 -5.49
C THR A 51 -1.63 9.86 -4.36
N PHE A 52 -2.11 8.75 -3.78
CA PHE A 52 -1.39 8.03 -2.74
C PHE A 52 0.01 7.62 -3.20
N LYS A 53 0.15 7.00 -4.39
CA LYS A 53 1.47 6.62 -4.92
C LYS A 53 2.42 7.80 -5.03
N LYS A 54 1.93 8.96 -5.49
CA LYS A 54 2.74 10.18 -5.63
C LYS A 54 3.22 10.70 -4.29
N GLU A 55 2.32 10.81 -3.32
CA GLU A 55 2.63 11.33 -1.97
C GLU A 55 3.65 10.44 -1.23
N PHE A 56 3.60 9.12 -1.46
CA PHE A 56 4.51 8.16 -0.82
C PHE A 56 5.73 7.80 -1.69
N ASN A 57 5.96 8.50 -2.80
CA ASN A 57 7.06 8.25 -3.75
C ASN A 57 7.16 6.78 -4.20
N PHE A 58 6.00 6.16 -4.43
CA PHE A 58 5.88 4.86 -5.07
C PHE A 58 6.00 5.01 -6.59
N THR A 59 7.18 5.43 -7.04
CA THR A 59 7.54 5.38 -8.45
C THR A 59 7.97 3.97 -8.79
N ASN A 60 7.23 3.32 -9.69
CA ASN A 60 7.76 2.19 -10.44
C ASN A 60 9.03 2.69 -11.14
N PHE A 61 10.20 2.18 -10.76
CA PHE A 61 11.39 2.28 -11.60
C PHE A 61 11.18 1.37 -12.81
N ASN A 62 10.42 1.83 -13.80
CA ASN A 62 10.35 1.31 -15.17
C ASN A 62 9.47 2.26 -16.02
N GLU A 63 10.02 3.42 -16.37
CA GLU A 63 9.71 4.14 -17.61
C GLU A 63 11.03 4.49 -18.31
#